data_AF-A0A284VU38-F1
#
_entry.id   AF-A0A284VU38-F1
#
_cell.length_a   1.000
_cell.length_b   1.000
_cell.length_c   1.000
_cell.angle_alpha   90.00
_cell.angle_beta   90.00
_cell.angle_gamma   90.00
#
_symmetry.space_group_name_H-M   'P 1'
#
loop_
_entity.id
_entity.type
_entity.pdbx_description
1 polymer ?
#
loop_
_entity_poly.entity_id
_entity_poly.type
_entity_poly.pdbx_seq_one_letter_code
_entity_poly.pdbx_strand_id
1 'polypeptide(L)'
;MGFLGTEASWFADMTLIAQTAGLLILFLGWKYAKTKNFLKHDKTAKTSVLLGGLSFIWMGFSLVSNLLSLISTTLTGILIFSHVIIGSLALFMGLFLVLGEIRKTRMFMIVAFSSWTAAMFLGVILYYILFT
;
A
#
# COMPACT_ATOMS: atom_id res chain seq x y z
N MET A 1 -8.06 19.34 -10.10
CA MET A 1 -7.22 18.59 -11.05
C MET A 1 -5.96 18.19 -10.35
N GLY A 2 -5.58 16.92 -10.50
CA GLY A 2 -4.34 16.38 -9.98
C GLY A 2 -3.15 16.88 -10.79
N PHE A 3 -1.94 16.73 -10.25
CA PHE A 3 -0.71 17.05 -10.98
C PHE A 3 -0.24 15.90 -11.87
N LEU A 4 -0.89 14.73 -11.79
CA LEU A 4 -0.75 13.64 -12.75
C LEU A 4 -1.60 13.82 -14.02
N GLY A 5 -2.30 14.96 -14.16
CA GLY A 5 -3.12 15.26 -15.33
C GLY A 5 -4.48 14.57 -15.36
N THR A 6 -4.95 14.08 -14.21
CA THR A 6 -6.22 13.35 -14.02
C THR A 6 -7.25 14.21 -13.26
N GLU A 7 -8.48 13.72 -13.18
CA GLU A 7 -9.53 14.32 -12.36
C GLU A 7 -9.30 14.14 -10.85
N ALA A 8 -8.25 13.40 -10.47
CA ALA A 8 -7.91 13.09 -9.10
C ALA A 8 -7.63 14.35 -8.26
N SER A 9 -7.82 14.22 -6.95
CA SER A 9 -7.35 15.22 -6.00
C SER A 9 -5.83 15.12 -5.83
N TRP A 10 -5.21 16.22 -5.38
CA TRP A 10 -3.78 16.22 -5.03
C TRP A 10 -3.43 15.12 -4.00
N PHE A 11 -4.33 14.83 -3.05
CA PHE A 11 -4.14 13.76 -2.06
C PHE A 11 -4.13 12.37 -2.70
N ALA A 12 -4.98 12.12 -3.69
CA ALA A 12 -5.03 10.84 -4.39
C ALA A 12 -3.73 10.60 -5.18
N ASP A 13 -3.22 11.63 -5.86
CA ASP A 13 -1.92 11.57 -6.56
C ASP A 13 -0.76 11.28 -5.61
N MET A 14 -0.69 12.04 -4.50
CA MET A 14 0.35 11.85 -3.48
C MET A 14 0.28 10.47 -2.84
N THR A 15 -0.93 9.95 -2.63
CA THR A 15 -1.16 8.60 -2.11
C THR A 15 -0.58 7.56 -3.06
N LEU A 16 -0.90 7.65 -4.35
CA LEU A 16 -0.39 6.71 -5.36
C LEU A 16 1.14 6.75 -5.43
N ILE A 17 1.74 7.95 -5.42
CA ILE A 17 3.20 8.12 -5.45
C ILE A 17 3.84 7.52 -4.20
N ALA A 18 3.28 7.80 -3.01
CA ALA A 18 3.81 7.27 -1.76
C ALA A 18 3.73 5.74 -1.69
N GLN A 19 2.63 5.14 -2.15
CA GLN A 19 2.49 3.68 -2.26
C GLN A 19 3.50 3.10 -3.26
N THR A 20 3.66 3.75 -4.43
CA THR A 20 4.65 3.33 -5.45
C THR A 20 6.07 3.35 -4.88
N ALA A 21 6.46 4.47 -4.25
CA ALA A 21 7.77 4.62 -3.64
C ALA A 21 7.98 3.59 -2.51
N GLY A 22 6.97 3.38 -1.67
CA GLY A 22 6.99 2.38 -0.60
C GLY A 22 7.24 0.97 -1.15
N LEU A 23 6.57 0.59 -2.24
CA LEU A 23 6.76 -0.71 -2.89
C LEU A 23 8.15 -0.85 -3.52
N LEU A 24 8.65 0.18 -4.21
CA LEU A 24 10.01 0.18 -4.77
C LEU A 24 11.07 0.01 -3.68
N ILE A 25 10.88 0.66 -2.53
CA ILE A 25 11.76 0.49 -1.36
C ILE A 25 11.65 -0.92 -0.77
N LEU A 26 10.47 -1.55 -0.77
CA LEU A 26 10.33 -2.96 -0.37
C LEU A 26 11.11 -3.90 -1.30
N PHE A 27 11.09 -3.66 -2.62
CA PHE A 27 11.91 -4.42 -3.57
C PHE A 27 13.41 -4.28 -3.28
N LEU A 28 13.88 -3.07 -2.93
CA LEU A 28 15.25 -2.86 -2.46
C LEU A 28 15.52 -3.63 -1.15
N GLY A 29 14.57 -3.64 -0.22
CA GLY A 29 14.65 -4.41 1.01
C GLY A 29 14.81 -5.91 0.75
N TRP A 30 14.10 -6.46 -0.24
CA TRP A 30 14.28 -7.85 -0.66
C TRP A 30 15.68 -8.11 -1.21
N LYS A 31 16.24 -7.21 -2.03
CA LYS A 31 17.62 -7.29 -2.49
C LYS A 31 18.61 -7.32 -1.32
N TYR A 32 18.43 -6.45 -0.32
CA TYR A 32 19.31 -6.42 0.87
C TYR A 32 19.20 -7.68 1.72
N ALA A 33 18.02 -8.29 1.82
CA ALA A 33 17.86 -9.59 2.47
C ALA A 33 18.64 -10.69 1.75
N LYS A 34 18.64 -10.71 0.40
CA LYS A 34 19.45 -11.66 -0.38
C LYS A 34 20.95 -11.48 -0.16
N THR A 35 21.43 -10.24 -0.02
CA THR A 35 22.85 -9.95 0.27
C THR A 35 23.20 -10.03 1.76
N LYS A 36 22.31 -10.55 2.62
CA LYS A 36 22.47 -10.66 4.09
C LYS A 36 22.78 -9.31 4.78
N ASN A 37 22.42 -8.19 4.16
CA ASN A 37 22.58 -6.86 4.77
C ASN A 37 21.31 -6.52 5.57
N PHE A 38 21.21 -7.10 6.76
CA PHE A 38 20.01 -7.02 7.59
C PHE A 38 19.72 -5.62 8.13
N LEU A 39 20.76 -4.82 8.38
CA LEU A 39 20.60 -3.41 8.80
C LEU A 39 19.91 -2.58 7.70
N LYS A 40 20.37 -2.71 6.45
CA LYS A 40 19.72 -2.01 5.33
C LYS A 40 18.32 -2.56 5.06
N HIS A 41 18.12 -3.88 5.14
CA HIS A 41 16.81 -4.50 5.01
C HIS A 41 15.80 -3.93 6.02
N ASP A 42 16.17 -3.90 7.31
CA ASP A 42 15.32 -3.37 8.38
C ASP A 42 14.99 -1.89 8.17
N LYS A 43 15.99 -1.07 7.80
CA LYS A 43 15.77 0.35 7.48
C LYS A 43 14.80 0.52 6.32
N THR A 44 14.98 -0.22 5.22
CA THR A 44 14.05 -0.15 4.08
C THR A 44 12.65 -0.61 4.43
N ALA A 45 12.50 -1.69 5.21
CA ALA A 45 11.19 -2.18 5.64
C ALA A 45 10.45 -1.14 6.50
N LYS A 46 11.14 -0.53 7.46
CA LYS A 46 10.62 0.58 8.28
C LYS A 46 10.17 1.76 7.44
N THR A 47 11.00 2.19 6.48
CA THR A 47 10.66 3.30 5.58
C THR A 47 9.42 2.98 4.74
N SER A 48 9.33 1.77 4.18
CA SER A 48 8.16 1.35 3.40
C SER A 48 6.89 1.32 4.24
N VAL A 49 6.94 0.78 5.47
CA VAL A 49 5.79 0.76 6.38
C VAL A 49 5.36 2.18 6.75
N LEU A 50 6.31 3.10 6.96
CA LEU A 50 6.01 4.51 7.25
C LEU A 50 5.30 5.19 6.07
N LEU A 51 5.83 5.04 4.85
CA LEU A 51 5.18 5.55 3.64
C LEU A 51 3.79 4.93 3.44
N GLY A 52 3.67 3.65 3.78
CA GLY A 52 2.43 2.92 3.84
C GLY A 52 1.38 3.54 4.77
N GLY A 53 1.78 3.82 6.01
CA GLY A 53 0.93 4.47 7.00
C GLY A 53 0.48 5.87 6.57
N LEU A 54 1.41 6.68 6.00
CA LEU A 54 1.07 7.99 5.44
C LEU A 54 0.06 7.88 4.30
N SER A 55 0.30 6.94 3.39
CA SER A 55 -0.62 6.66 2.27
C SER A 55 -2.00 6.24 2.76
N PHE A 56 -2.08 5.42 3.81
CA PHE A 56 -3.33 5.00 4.40
C PHE A 56 -4.12 6.17 5.01
N ILE A 57 -3.44 7.08 5.71
CA ILE A 57 -4.06 8.30 6.25
C ILE A 57 -4.60 9.18 5.12
N TRP A 58 -3.81 9.42 4.07
CA TRP A 58 -4.25 10.25 2.94
C TRP A 58 -5.38 9.60 2.13
N MET A 59 -5.35 8.28 1.97
CA MET A 59 -6.43 7.53 1.33
C MET A 59 -7.76 7.67 2.08
N GLY A 60 -7.72 7.86 3.42
CA GLY A 60 -8.91 8.10 4.23
C GLY A 60 -9.78 9.25 3.69
N PHE A 61 -9.18 10.34 3.22
CA PHE A 61 -9.93 11.45 2.62
C PHE A 61 -10.69 11.03 1.35
N SER A 62 -10.05 10.22 0.50
CA SER A 62 -10.67 9.72 -0.74
C SER A 62 -11.71 8.62 -0.50
N LEU A 63 -11.55 7.84 0.58
CA LEU A 63 -12.54 6.84 0.99
C LEU A 63 -13.82 7.48 1.52
N VAL A 64 -13.70 8.55 2.32
CA VAL A 64 -14.86 9.29 2.82
C VAL A 64 -15.66 9.89 1.67
N SER A 65 -15.00 10.45 0.65
CA SER A 65 -15.70 10.99 -0.52
C SER A 65 -16.35 9.92 -1.40
N ASN A 66 -15.90 8.65 -1.31
CA ASN A 66 -16.39 7.53 -2.10
C ASN A 66 -17.13 6.47 -1.25
N LEU A 67 -17.66 6.87 -0.10
CA LEU A 67 -18.23 5.94 0.88
C LEU A 67 -19.40 5.10 0.32
N LEU A 68 -20.24 5.70 -0.52
CA LEU A 68 -21.35 4.98 -1.17
C LEU A 68 -20.84 3.89 -2.14
N SER A 69 -19.75 4.15 -2.85
CA SER A 69 -19.11 3.16 -3.72
C SER A 69 -18.49 2.02 -2.91
N LEU A 70 -17.95 2.30 -1.72
CA LEU A 70 -17.37 1.29 -0.84
C LEU A 70 -18.39 0.22 -0.40
N ILE A 71 -19.64 0.60 -0.16
CA ILE A 71 -20.72 -0.31 0.27
C ILE A 71 -21.53 -0.87 -0.91
N SER A 72 -21.15 -0.54 -2.14
CA SER A 72 -21.83 -0.99 -3.36
C SER A 72 -21.42 -2.41 -3.75
N THR A 73 -22.37 -3.18 -4.29
CA THR A 73 -22.11 -4.51 -4.88
C THR A 73 -21.67 -4.44 -6.34
N THR A 74 -21.46 -3.24 -6.90
CA THR A 74 -20.87 -3.05 -8.23
C THR A 74 -19.42 -3.56 -8.26
N LEU A 75 -18.91 -3.86 -9.46
CA LEU A 75 -17.51 -4.26 -9.64
C LEU A 75 -16.55 -3.24 -9.01
N THR A 76 -16.79 -1.94 -9.23
CA THR A 76 -15.99 -0.87 -8.63
C THR A 76 -16.04 -0.91 -7.10
N GLY A 77 -17.22 -1.12 -6.50
CA GLY A 77 -17.34 -1.26 -5.05
C GLY A 77 -16.59 -2.46 -4.49
N ILE A 78 -16.68 -3.62 -5.17
CA ILE A 78 -15.94 -4.84 -4.81
C ILE A 78 -14.43 -4.59 -4.89
N LEU A 79 -13.94 -3.90 -5.93
CA LEU A 79 -12.53 -3.56 -6.08
C LEU A 79 -12.05 -2.61 -4.97
N ILE A 80 -12.81 -1.56 -4.66
CA ILE A 80 -12.49 -0.63 -3.56
C ILE A 80 -12.42 -1.40 -2.23
N PHE A 81 -13.44 -2.19 -1.92
CA PHE A 81 -13.49 -2.98 -0.70
C PHE A 81 -12.31 -3.96 -0.59
N SER A 82 -12.00 -4.67 -1.69
CA SER A 82 -10.87 -5.59 -1.76
C SER A 82 -9.54 -4.87 -1.54
N HIS A 83 -9.35 -3.70 -2.18
CA HIS A 83 -8.15 -2.88 -2.01
C HIS A 83 -7.98 -2.43 -0.55
N VAL A 84 -9.04 -1.96 0.09
CA VAL A 84 -9.01 -1.53 1.50
C VAL A 84 -8.63 -2.68 2.42
N ILE A 85 -9.23 -3.86 2.25
CA ILE A 85 -8.94 -5.02 3.10
C ILE A 85 -7.50 -5.50 2.91
N ILE A 86 -7.08 -5.73 1.66
CA ILE A 86 -5.75 -6.24 1.36
C ILE A 86 -4.69 -5.22 1.77
N GLY A 87 -4.93 -3.93 1.51
CA GLY A 87 -4.04 -2.85 1.92
C GLY A 87 -3.92 -2.71 3.43
N SER A 88 -5.04 -2.79 4.17
CA SER A 88 -5.04 -2.76 5.64
C SER A 88 -4.27 -3.96 6.21
N LEU A 89 -4.55 -5.16 5.69
CA LEU A 89 -3.85 -6.38 6.10
C LEU A 89 -2.34 -6.26 5.84
N ALA A 90 -1.95 -5.79 4.66
CA ALA A 90 -0.55 -5.57 4.29
C ALA A 90 0.14 -4.58 5.25
N LEU A 91 -0.53 -3.48 5.59
CA LEU A 91 -0.02 -2.48 6.52
C LEU A 91 0.17 -3.03 7.93
N PHE A 92 -0.83 -3.70 8.50
CA PHE A 92 -0.74 -4.28 9.84
C PHE A 92 0.29 -5.40 9.93
N MET A 93 0.37 -6.27 8.91
CA MET A 93 1.44 -7.28 8.84
C MET A 93 2.82 -6.62 8.81
N GLY A 94 2.99 -5.56 8.02
CA GLY A 94 4.24 -4.79 7.94
C GLY A 94 4.60 -4.14 9.28
N LEU A 95 3.63 -3.50 9.94
CA LEU A 95 3.80 -2.89 11.26
C LEU A 95 4.25 -3.91 12.30
N PHE A 96 3.53 -5.02 12.45
CA PHE A 96 3.88 -6.04 13.44
C PHE A 96 5.24 -6.70 13.17
N LEU A 97 5.60 -6.90 11.89
CA LEU A 97 6.94 -7.36 11.52
C LEU A 97 8.02 -6.36 11.93
N VAL A 98 7.80 -5.08 11.66
CA VAL A 98 8.78 -4.02 11.93
C VAL A 98 8.96 -3.79 13.44
N LEU A 99 7.86 -3.82 14.20
CA LEU A 99 7.86 -3.66 15.66
C LEU A 99 8.41 -4.89 16.39
N GLY A 100 8.42 -6.05 15.74
CA GLY A 100 8.91 -7.30 16.34
C GLY A 100 7.87 -8.06 17.15
N GLU A 101 6.60 -7.66 17.07
CA GLU A 101 5.45 -8.30 17.74
C GLU A 101 5.15 -9.70 17.21
N ILE A 102 5.57 -9.99 15.96
CA ILE A 102 5.39 -11.29 15.32
C ILE A 102 6.75 -11.85 14.89
N ARG A 103 6.89 -13.17 15.02
CA ARG A 103 8.08 -13.90 14.54
C ARG A 103 8.28 -13.69 13.03
N LYS A 104 9.43 -13.15 12.67
CA LYS A 104 9.87 -12.92 11.28
C LYS A 104 10.18 -14.24 10.55
N THR A 105 9.14 -14.99 10.18
CA THR A 105 9.31 -16.19 9.34
C THR A 105 9.36 -15.81 7.86
N ARG A 106 10.06 -16.62 7.06
CA ARG A 106 10.14 -16.41 5.60
C ARG A 106 8.76 -16.35 4.95
N MET A 107 7.86 -17.26 5.34
CA MET A 107 6.50 -17.30 4.80
C MET A 107 5.72 -16.03 5.14
N PHE A 108 5.77 -15.55 6.38
CA PHE A 108 5.03 -14.35 6.78
C PHE A 108 5.55 -13.10 6.05
N MET A 109 6.88 -12.98 5.86
CA MET A 109 7.46 -11.88 5.07
C MET A 109 7.06 -11.94 3.60
N ILE A 110 6.99 -13.15 3.00
CA ILE A 110 6.52 -13.32 1.62
C ILE A 110 5.07 -12.91 1.50
N VAL A 111 4.20 -13.38 2.40
CA VAL A 111 2.77 -13.03 2.38
C VAL A 111 2.60 -11.51 2.55
N ALA A 112 3.30 -10.88 3.49
CA ALA A 112 3.26 -9.43 3.66
C ALA A 112 3.65 -8.71 2.36
N PHE A 113 4.80 -9.08 1.76
CA PHE A 113 5.28 -8.49 0.52
C PHE A 113 4.29 -8.67 -0.65
N SER A 114 3.72 -9.87 -0.80
CA SER A 114 2.73 -10.18 -1.83
C SER A 114 1.44 -9.38 -1.62
N SER A 115 0.97 -9.24 -0.38
CA SER A 115 -0.20 -8.41 -0.06
C SER A 115 0.03 -6.94 -0.37
N TRP A 116 1.21 -6.40 -0.05
CA TRP A 116 1.63 -5.04 -0.44
C TRP A 116 1.59 -4.84 -1.95
N THR A 117 2.13 -5.82 -2.69
CA THR A 117 2.18 -5.79 -4.15
C THR A 117 0.77 -5.84 -4.75
N ALA A 118 -0.09 -6.76 -4.27
CA ALA A 118 -1.47 -6.90 -4.72
C ALA A 118 -2.31 -5.64 -4.41
N ALA A 119 -2.16 -5.08 -3.21
CA ALA A 119 -2.81 -3.83 -2.84
C ALA A 119 -2.41 -2.69 -3.78
N MET A 120 -1.12 -2.56 -4.10
CA MET A 120 -0.63 -1.54 -5.02
C MET A 120 -1.23 -1.68 -6.42
N PHE A 121 -1.27 -2.90 -6.99
CA PHE A 121 -1.89 -3.13 -8.29
C PHE A 121 -3.38 -2.75 -8.29
N LEU A 122 -4.13 -3.14 -7.25
CA LEU A 122 -5.51 -2.73 -7.09
C LEU A 122 -5.65 -1.21 -6.98
N GLY A 123 -4.75 -0.54 -6.25
CA GLY A 123 -4.73 0.91 -6.11
C GLY A 123 -4.54 1.64 -7.43
N VAL A 124 -3.62 1.17 -8.28
CA VAL A 124 -3.41 1.72 -9.64
C VAL A 124 -4.66 1.53 -10.50
N ILE A 125 -5.25 0.33 -10.49
CA ILE A 125 -6.46 0.03 -11.26
C ILE A 125 -7.61 0.94 -10.83
N LEU A 126 -7.83 1.09 -9.52
CA LEU A 126 -8.87 1.97 -8.98
C LEU A 126 -8.62 3.43 -9.30
N TYR A 127 -7.37 3.89 -9.19
CA TYR A 127 -7.01 5.27 -9.53
C TYR A 127 -7.35 5.57 -10.99
N TYR A 128 -7.06 4.63 -11.91
CA TYR A 128 -7.43 4.77 -13.31
C TYR A 128 -8.96 4.80 -13.51
N ILE A 129 -9.68 3.83 -12.93
CA ILE A 129 -11.15 3.72 -13.08
C ILE A 129 -11.90 4.94 -12.52
N LEU A 130 -11.41 5.54 -11.43
CA LEU A 130 -12.12 6.60 -10.71
C LEU A 130 -11.77 8.01 -11.19
N PHE A 131 -10.62 8.20 -11.83
CA PHE A 131 -10.08 9.55 -12.09
C PHE A 131 -9.54 9.78 -13.50
N THR A 132 -9.61 8.79 -14.39
CA THR A 132 -9.23 8.92 -15.82
C THR A 132 -10.44 8.68 -16.70
#